data_AF-A0A511DT24-F1
#
_entry.id   AF-A0A511DT24-F1
#
_cell.length_a   1.000
_cell.length_b   1.000
_cell.length_c   1.000
_cell.angle_alpha   90.00
_cell.angle_beta   90.00
_cell.angle_gamma   90.00
#
_symmetry.space_group_name_H-M   'P 1'
#
loop_
_entity.id
_entity.type
_entity.pdbx_description
1 polymer ?
#
loop_
_entity_poly.entity_id
_entity_poly.type
_entity_poly.pdbx_seq_one_letter_code
_entity_poly.pdbx_strand_id
1 'polypeptide(L)' 'MSNKDDQKAPKPTKIRRPMQGNCPKCHRPMSISYGMNRCPNCGFIFKSNFKVD' A
#
# COMPACT_ATOMS: atom_id res chain seq x y z
N MET A 1 32.23 30.05 -12.94
CA MET A 1 31.30 29.94 -11.79
C MET A 1 30.12 29.12 -12.27
N SER A 2 30.04 27.83 -11.91
CA SER A 2 28.95 26.95 -12.35
C SER A 2 28.32 26.33 -11.11
N ASN A 3 27.27 26.94 -10.60
CA ASN A 3 26.43 26.33 -9.57
C ASN A 3 25.51 25.33 -10.26
N LYS A 4 25.78 24.06 -10.01
CA LYS A 4 24.91 22.94 -10.40
C LYS A 4 23.71 22.93 -9.46
N ASP A 5 22.53 23.02 -10.06
CA ASP A 5 21.25 22.66 -9.47
C ASP A 5 21.31 21.30 -8.75
N ASP A 6 21.32 21.34 -7.43
CA ASP A 6 21.11 20.20 -6.55
C ASP A 6 19.60 19.87 -6.51
N GLN A 7 19.09 19.36 -7.63
CA GLN A 7 17.78 18.72 -7.70
C GLN A 7 17.87 17.39 -6.94
N LYS A 8 17.72 17.48 -5.62
CA LYS A 8 17.61 16.34 -4.71
C LYS A 8 16.33 15.58 -5.03
N ALA A 9 16.44 14.62 -5.95
CA ALA A 9 15.38 13.68 -6.27
C ALA A 9 14.79 13.12 -4.95
N PRO A 10 13.46 13.13 -4.76
CA PRO A 10 12.86 12.52 -3.59
C PRO A 10 13.19 11.03 -3.66
N LYS A 11 14.03 10.58 -2.72
CA LYS A 11 14.33 9.16 -2.48
C LYS A 11 13.00 8.40 -2.60
N PRO A 12 12.88 7.34 -3.41
CA PRO A 12 11.63 6.59 -3.50
C PRO A 12 11.34 6.07 -2.09
N THR A 13 10.39 6.72 -1.42
CA THR A 13 9.75 6.15 -0.24
C THR A 13 9.33 4.76 -0.70
N LYS A 14 9.78 3.73 0.02
CA LYS A 14 9.38 2.34 -0.26
C LYS A 14 7.86 2.30 -0.14
N ILE A 15 7.14 2.61 -1.21
CA ILE A 15 5.68 2.48 -1.30
C ILE A 15 5.49 0.98 -1.13
N ARG A 16 5.12 0.58 0.09
CA ARG A 16 4.92 -0.82 0.42
C ARG A 16 3.85 -1.31 -0.54
N ARG A 17 4.26 -2.17 -1.47
CA ARG A 17 3.39 -2.66 -2.53
C ARG A 17 2.15 -3.28 -1.88
N PRO A 18 0.95 -3.03 -2.43
CA PRO A 18 -0.24 -3.74 -1.98
C PRO A 18 0.02 -5.25 -2.11
N MET A 19 -0.26 -5.98 -1.04
CA MET A 19 -0.11 -7.44 -1.00
C MET A 19 -1.40 -8.08 -1.51
N GLN A 20 -1.28 -9.23 -2.18
CA GLN A 20 -2.45 -10.04 -2.46
C GLN A 20 -2.90 -10.73 -1.16
N GLY A 21 -4.19 -10.66 -0.87
CA GLY A 21 -4.79 -11.36 0.26
C GLY A 21 -6.30 -11.47 0.09
N ASN A 22 -6.99 -12.00 1.09
CA ASN A 22 -8.42 -12.24 1.02
C ASN A 22 -9.18 -11.24 1.90
N CYS A 23 -10.36 -10.83 1.45
CA CYS A 23 -11.26 -10.04 2.29
C CYS A 23 -11.70 -10.86 3.52
N PRO A 24 -11.60 -10.34 4.74
CA PRO A 24 -12.01 -11.07 5.96
C PRO A 24 -13.53 -11.31 6.06
N LYS A 25 -14.35 -10.67 5.22
CA LYS A 25 -15.81 -10.82 5.22
C LYS A 25 -16.30 -11.81 4.16
N CYS A 26 -15.86 -11.66 2.91
CA CYS A 26 -16.32 -12.49 1.80
C CYS A 26 -15.28 -13.49 1.29
N HIS A 27 -14.08 -13.50 1.88
CA HIS A 27 -12.96 -14.37 1.51
C HIS A 27 -12.51 -14.30 0.06
N ARG A 28 -12.93 -13.25 -0.68
CA ARG A 28 -12.53 -13.03 -2.06
C ARG A 28 -11.11 -12.45 -2.13
N PRO A 29 -10.32 -12.85 -3.15
CA PRO A 29 -8.99 -12.29 -3.37
C PRO A 29 -9.10 -10.81 -3.71
N MET A 30 -8.24 -10.00 -3.12
CA MET A 30 -8.12 -8.57 -3.36
C MET A 30 -6.70 -8.08 -3.05
N SER A 31 -6.35 -6.93 -3.63
CA SER A 31 -5.14 -6.19 -3.25
C SER A 31 -5.38 -5.48 -1.92
N ILE A 32 -4.53 -5.74 -0.95
CA ILE A 32 -4.61 -5.19 0.39
C ILE A 32 -3.37 -4.31 0.62
N SER A 33 -3.61 -3.01 0.75
CA SER A 33 -2.64 -1.99 1.09
C SER A 33 -2.35 -1.96 2.59
N TYR A 34 -1.26 -1.33 3.01
CA TYR A 34 -1.04 -1.03 4.42
C TYR A 34 -2.02 0.05 4.89
N GLY A 35 -2.61 -0.13 6.08
CA GLY A 35 -3.60 0.81 6.60
C GLY A 35 -5.03 0.39 6.25
N MET A 36 -5.85 1.29 5.71
CA MET A 36 -7.28 1.04 5.49
C MET A 36 -7.55 0.50 4.09
N ASN A 37 -8.31 -0.59 4.01
CA ASN A 37 -8.69 -1.27 2.78
C ASN A 37 -10.19 -1.39 2.69
N ARG A 38 -10.72 -1.23 1.48
CA ARG A 38 -12.13 -1.47 1.16
C ARG A 38 -12.22 -2.60 0.15
N CYS A 39 -12.96 -3.64 0.48
CA CYS A 39 -13.16 -4.75 -0.43
C CYS A 39 -14.02 -4.33 -1.63
N PRO A 40 -13.59 -4.56 -2.88
CA PRO A 40 -14.39 -4.24 -4.06
C PRO A 40 -15.58 -5.20 -4.25
N ASN A 41 -15.54 -6.39 -3.65
CA ASN A 41 -16.59 -7.41 -3.82
C ASN A 41 -17.78 -7.22 -2.87
N CYS A 42 -17.52 -6.89 -1.60
CA CYS A 42 -18.58 -6.78 -0.57
C CYS A 42 -18.65 -5.41 0.10
N GLY A 43 -17.77 -4.47 -0.25
CA GLY A 43 -17.73 -3.13 0.32
C GLY A 43 -17.18 -3.05 1.75
N PHE A 44 -16.77 -4.17 2.36
CA PHE A 44 -16.27 -4.21 3.74
C PHE A 44 -14.96 -3.42 3.88
N ILE A 45 -14.90 -2.55 4.89
CA ILE A 45 -13.74 -1.72 5.19
C ILE A 45 -13.00 -2.33 6.38
N PHE A 46 -11.70 -2.58 6.24
CA PHE A 46 -10.87 -3.16 7.30
C PHE A 46 -9.47 -2.56 7.31
N LYS A 47 -8.84 -2.55 8.49
CA LYS A 47 -7.46 -2.09 8.66
C LYS A 47 -6.50 -3.27 8.61
N SER A 48 -5.55 -3.23 7.69
CA SER A 48 -4.53 -4.25 7.50
C SER A 48 -3.22 -3.78 8.10
N ASN A 49 -2.87 -4.37 9.24
CA ASN A 49 -1.56 -4.24 9.85
C ASN A 49 -0.75 -5.49 9.46
N PHE A 50 -0.27 -5.55 8.21
CA PHE A 50 0.64 -6.62 7.82
C PHE A 50 1.91 -6.49 8.68
N LYS A 51 2.00 -7.32 9.73
CA LYS A 51 3.29 -7.68 10.32
C LYS A 51 3.93 -8.63 9.32
N VAL A 52 4.92 -8.12 8.60
CA VAL A 52 5.84 -8.98 7.84
C VAL A 52 6.79 -9.49 8.91
N ASP A 53 6.62 -10.75 9.30
CA ASP A 53 7.57 -11.48 10.15
C ASP A 53 8.85 -11.79 9.35
#